data_AF-A0A7S4RMW9-F1
#
_entry.id   AF-A0A7S4RMW9-F1
#
_cell.length_a   1.000
_cell.length_b   1.000
_cell.length_c   1.000
_cell.angle_alpha   90.00
_cell.angle_beta   90.00
_cell.angle_gamma   90.00
#
_symmetry.space_group_name_H-M   'P 1'
#
loop_
_entity.id
_entity.type
_entity.pdbx_description
1 polymer ?
#
loop_
_entity_poly.entity_id
_entity_poly.type
_entity_poly.pdbx_seq_one_letter_code
_entity_poly.pdbx_strand_id
1 'polypeptide(L)'
;MFARTALRKAGILAARRPQHLAARVLPALRASSALALAEQRLPAERLAYAAEKLSHFDAMSFEPIKESIVSREMTTRYMTDMVDHAETDVVIIGAGSAGLSCAYELTKHPGIKVTIVEQNVAPGGGCWLGGQLFSAMVVRKPAHELLDELAVPYDDKGDYVVVKHAALFMSSVLRAALLADNTKLFNAVAVEDLLVRQEETGVRVRGVVTNWSLVTQNHDTQSCMDPQVIEAKVVVTATGHDGPMGATSAKRLEAIGALPAGLPGMHAMDMNTAEDSVLHMTTEVVPGLIFAGMEVAEVRGCNRMGPTFGAMLMSGQKAASLAIKALERDAA
;
A
#
# COMPACT_ATOMS: atom_id res chain seq x y z
N MET A 1 -39.81 12.19 49.14
CA MET A 1 -41.02 12.75 48.52
C MET A 1 -41.54 11.70 47.52
N PHE A 2 -42.72 11.15 47.80
CA PHE A 2 -43.62 10.23 47.04
C PHE A 2 -43.10 9.60 45.72
N ALA A 3 -42.89 8.28 45.61
CA ALA A 3 -43.87 7.17 45.50
C ALA A 3 -44.61 7.09 44.15
N ARG A 4 -44.43 6.00 43.37
CA ARG A 4 -45.44 4.93 43.14
C ARG A 4 -45.09 3.98 41.97
N THR A 5 -45.37 2.71 42.26
CA THR A 5 -45.51 1.49 41.46
C THR A 5 -46.49 1.58 40.29
N ALA A 6 -46.29 0.73 39.25
CA ALA A 6 -47.36 -0.13 38.69
C ALA A 6 -46.84 -1.13 37.63
N LEU A 7 -47.01 -2.43 37.90
CA LEU A 7 -47.11 -3.49 36.89
C LEU A 7 -48.38 -3.29 36.04
N ARG A 8 -48.34 -3.62 34.73
CA ARG A 8 -49.52 -4.14 34.02
C ARG A 8 -49.18 -5.26 33.03
N LYS A 9 -50.03 -6.28 33.12
CA LYS A 9 -50.16 -7.52 32.33
C LYS A 9 -50.45 -7.23 30.85
N ALA A 10 -49.85 -7.99 29.95
CA ALA A 10 -50.33 -8.13 28.57
C ALA A 10 -51.25 -9.37 28.47
N GLY A 11 -52.49 -9.12 28.07
CA GLY A 11 -53.52 -10.12 27.86
C GLY A 11 -53.47 -10.73 26.46
N ILE A 12 -53.87 -12.00 26.41
CA ILE A 12 -54.15 -12.84 25.24
C ILE A 12 -55.23 -12.18 24.38
N LEU A 13 -55.04 -12.09 23.07
CA LEU A 13 -56.14 -11.89 22.12
C LEU A 13 -56.07 -12.87 20.94
N ALA A 14 -57.24 -13.36 20.57
CA ALA A 14 -57.52 -14.54 19.78
C ALA A 14 -57.14 -14.46 18.29
N ALA A 15 -56.82 -15.63 17.75
CA ALA A 15 -56.67 -15.88 16.32
C ALA A 15 -58.00 -15.66 15.56
N ARG A 16 -57.95 -14.90 14.47
CA ARG A 16 -59.00 -14.84 13.44
C ARG A 16 -58.42 -15.33 12.11
N ARG A 17 -59.00 -16.40 11.57
CA ARG A 17 -58.85 -16.80 10.15
C ARG A 17 -59.63 -15.83 9.26
N PRO A 18 -59.11 -15.46 8.09
CA PRO A 18 -59.93 -15.12 6.95
C PRO A 18 -59.86 -16.22 5.88
N GLN A 19 -61.05 -16.61 5.40
CA GLN A 19 -61.25 -17.44 4.24
C GLN A 19 -61.23 -16.59 2.96
N HIS A 20 -60.84 -17.23 1.86
CA HIS A 20 -61.08 -16.88 0.45
C HIS A 20 -60.48 -15.57 -0.12
N LEU A 21 -59.41 -15.74 -0.92
CA LEU A 21 -59.21 -14.92 -2.12
C LEU A 21 -58.75 -15.81 -3.29
N ALA A 22 -59.45 -15.65 -4.41
CA ALA A 22 -59.40 -16.50 -5.59
C ALA A 22 -58.02 -16.55 -6.27
N ALA A 23 -57.66 -17.75 -6.74
CA ALA A 23 -56.50 -17.97 -7.60
C ALA A 23 -56.72 -17.29 -8.96
N ARG A 24 -56.13 -16.11 -9.13
CA ARG A 24 -56.00 -15.44 -10.43
C ARG A 24 -54.82 -16.08 -11.15
N VAL A 25 -55.09 -16.86 -12.19
CA VAL A 25 -54.06 -17.43 -13.08
C VAL A 25 -53.36 -16.26 -13.78
N LEU A 26 -52.13 -15.98 -13.35
CA LEU A 26 -51.22 -15.11 -14.08
C LEU A 26 -50.66 -15.88 -15.28
N PRO A 27 -50.57 -15.26 -16.48
CA PRO A 27 -49.99 -15.92 -17.65
C PRO A 27 -48.52 -16.22 -17.39
N ALA A 28 -48.07 -17.39 -17.82
CA ALA A 28 -46.68 -17.83 -17.71
C ALA A 28 -45.75 -16.79 -18.34
N LEU A 29 -45.06 -16.03 -17.50
CA LEU A 29 -43.89 -15.27 -17.89
C LEU A 29 -42.86 -16.28 -18.42
N ARG A 30 -42.67 -16.31 -19.74
CA ARG A 30 -41.51 -16.98 -20.35
C ARG A 30 -40.26 -16.36 -19.74
N ALA A 31 -39.63 -17.11 -18.85
CA ALA A 31 -38.30 -16.80 -18.34
C ALA A 31 -37.32 -16.86 -19.52
N SER A 32 -37.12 -15.71 -20.16
CA SER A 32 -35.99 -15.48 -21.06
C SER A 32 -34.82 -14.97 -20.21
N SER A 33 -34.44 -15.72 -19.18
CA SER A 33 -33.16 -15.48 -18.51
C SER A 33 -32.12 -16.32 -19.23
N ALA A 34 -30.98 -15.71 -19.54
CA ALA A 34 -29.77 -16.37 -20.06
C ALA A 34 -29.14 -17.38 -19.07
N LEU A 35 -29.95 -17.90 -18.14
CA LEU A 35 -29.64 -18.90 -17.11
C LEU A 35 -30.28 -20.26 -17.42
N ALA A 36 -30.75 -20.48 -18.66
CA ALA A 36 -30.74 -21.81 -19.24
C ALA A 36 -29.27 -22.18 -19.51
N LEU A 37 -28.51 -22.45 -18.45
CA LEU A 37 -27.22 -23.11 -18.51
C LEU A 37 -27.44 -24.41 -19.28
N ALA A 38 -27.03 -24.42 -20.54
CA ALA A 38 -26.63 -25.66 -21.16
C ALA A 38 -25.67 -26.33 -20.17
N GLU A 39 -25.96 -27.58 -19.78
CA GLU A 39 -24.94 -28.48 -19.24
C GLU A 39 -23.89 -28.68 -20.34
N GLN A 40 -23.05 -27.68 -20.57
CA GLN A 40 -21.84 -27.85 -21.36
C GLN A 40 -20.92 -28.70 -20.51
N ARG A 41 -21.06 -30.03 -20.65
CA ARG A 41 -20.05 -30.97 -20.21
C ARG A 41 -18.72 -30.48 -20.75
N LEU A 42 -17.75 -30.30 -19.86
CA LEU A 42 -16.40 -29.96 -20.25
C LEU A 42 -15.93 -30.98 -21.31
N PRO A 43 -15.26 -30.53 -22.38
CA PRO A 43 -14.72 -31.44 -23.39
C PRO A 43 -13.94 -32.58 -22.74
N ALA A 44 -14.09 -33.81 -23.23
CA ALA A 44 -13.48 -35.01 -22.65
C ALA A 44 -11.95 -34.87 -22.46
N GLU A 45 -11.28 -34.13 -23.34
CA GLU A 45 -9.85 -33.80 -23.25
C GLU A 45 -9.49 -32.99 -21.98
N ARG A 46 -10.35 -32.04 -21.57
CA ARG A 46 -10.14 -31.27 -20.32
C ARG A 46 -10.32 -32.14 -19.09
N LEU A 47 -11.24 -33.10 -19.14
CA LEU A 47 -11.44 -34.07 -18.07
C LEU A 47 -10.27 -35.07 -17.99
N ALA A 48 -9.73 -35.49 -19.13
CA ALA A 48 -8.54 -36.32 -19.19
C ALA A 48 -7.31 -35.60 -18.60
N TYR A 49 -7.08 -34.34 -18.97
CA TYR A 49 -6.03 -33.50 -18.38
C TYR A 49 -6.17 -33.39 -16.86
N ALA A 50 -7.38 -33.16 -16.36
CA ALA A 50 -7.62 -33.08 -14.92
C ALA A 50 -7.35 -34.42 -14.22
N ALA A 51 -7.82 -35.54 -14.79
CA ALA A 51 -7.59 -36.87 -14.24
C ALA A 51 -6.11 -37.25 -14.21
N GLU A 52 -5.35 -36.92 -15.26
CA GLU A 52 -3.90 -37.11 -15.31
C GLU A 52 -3.17 -36.23 -14.28
N LYS A 53 -3.54 -34.96 -14.15
CA LYS A 53 -2.94 -34.08 -13.13
C LYS A 53 -3.23 -34.58 -11.72
N LEU A 54 -4.45 -35.04 -11.45
CA LEU A 54 -4.81 -35.57 -10.14
C LEU A 54 -4.02 -36.84 -9.82
N SER A 55 -3.87 -37.77 -10.76
CA SER A 55 -3.06 -38.98 -10.52
C SER A 55 -1.59 -38.65 -10.27
N HIS A 56 -1.04 -37.61 -10.91
CA HIS A 56 0.30 -37.11 -10.59
C HIS A 56 0.37 -36.56 -9.16
N PHE A 57 -0.61 -35.78 -8.71
CA PHE A 57 -0.63 -35.26 -7.34
C PHE A 57 -0.81 -36.36 -6.29
N ASP A 58 -1.61 -37.39 -6.59
CA ASP A 58 -1.80 -38.55 -5.70
C ASP A 58 -0.51 -39.33 -5.48
N ALA A 59 0.41 -39.29 -6.47
CA ALA A 59 1.72 -39.92 -6.38
C ALA A 59 2.81 -39.03 -5.74
N MET A 60 2.50 -37.77 -5.42
CA MET A 60 3.47 -36.84 -4.84
C MET A 60 3.52 -36.95 -3.32
N SER A 61 4.73 -36.88 -2.78
CA SER A 61 4.99 -36.67 -1.35
C SER A 61 6.07 -35.61 -1.19
N PHE A 62 5.90 -34.69 -0.25
CA PHE A 62 6.98 -33.79 0.15
C PHE A 62 8.07 -34.57 0.90
N GLU A 63 9.31 -34.12 0.78
CA GLU A 63 10.42 -34.63 1.58
C GLU A 63 10.22 -34.32 3.08
N PRO A 64 10.63 -35.21 4.00
CA PRO A 64 10.51 -34.94 5.44
C PRO A 64 11.33 -33.70 5.88
N ILE A 65 10.75 -32.90 6.78
CA ILE A 65 11.40 -31.73 7.37
C ILE A 65 11.09 -31.64 8.87
N LYS A 66 11.94 -30.98 9.66
CA LYS A 66 11.69 -30.63 11.07
C LYS A 66 11.23 -29.18 11.19
N GLU A 67 10.27 -28.92 12.07
CA GLU A 67 9.74 -27.58 12.35
C GLU A 67 10.85 -26.61 12.81
N SER A 68 11.78 -27.10 13.63
CA SER A 68 12.92 -26.30 14.09
C SER A 68 13.89 -25.87 12.98
N ILE A 69 13.93 -26.58 11.84
CA ILE A 69 14.70 -26.14 10.67
C ILE A 69 14.03 -24.90 10.09
N VAL A 70 12.72 -24.97 9.84
CA VAL A 70 11.94 -23.84 9.30
C VAL A 70 12.05 -22.59 10.18
N SER A 71 11.93 -22.73 11.51
CA SER A 71 12.12 -21.63 12.45
C SER A 71 13.51 -20.99 12.34
N ARG A 72 14.58 -21.81 12.32
CA ARG A 72 15.95 -21.30 12.19
C ARG A 72 16.17 -20.60 10.86
N GLU A 73 15.71 -21.17 9.75
CA GLU A 73 15.89 -20.58 8.42
C GLU A 73 15.26 -19.17 8.33
N MET A 74 14.06 -18.99 8.87
CA MET A 74 13.40 -17.69 8.90
C MET A 74 14.10 -16.70 9.85
N THR A 75 14.38 -17.12 11.09
CA THR A 75 15.01 -16.25 12.09
C THR A 75 16.41 -15.83 11.68
N THR A 76 17.24 -16.75 11.18
CA THR A 76 18.61 -16.44 10.75
C THR A 76 18.61 -15.42 9.63
N ARG A 77 17.74 -15.56 8.61
CA ARG A 77 17.65 -14.59 7.52
C ARG A 77 17.16 -13.23 8.01
N TYR A 78 16.06 -13.19 8.76
CA TYR A 78 15.51 -11.92 9.22
C TYR A 78 16.48 -11.16 10.14
N MET A 79 17.18 -11.87 11.04
CA MET A 79 18.20 -11.26 11.89
C MET A 79 19.42 -10.79 11.09
N THR A 80 19.82 -11.52 10.05
CA THR A 80 20.89 -11.08 9.15
C THR A 80 20.48 -9.80 8.43
N ASP A 81 19.25 -9.73 7.92
CA ASP A 81 18.71 -8.53 7.29
C ASP A 81 18.64 -7.36 8.27
N MET A 82 18.22 -7.59 9.52
CA MET A 82 18.19 -6.54 10.55
C MET A 82 19.58 -5.99 10.87
N VAL A 83 20.59 -6.86 10.93
CA VAL A 83 21.99 -6.44 11.15
C VAL A 83 22.52 -5.68 9.95
N ASP A 84 22.31 -6.20 8.74
CA ASP A 84 22.82 -5.59 7.50
C ASP A 84 22.15 -4.25 7.16
N HIS A 85 20.87 -4.09 7.51
CA HIS A 85 20.09 -2.89 7.25
C HIS A 85 19.94 -1.97 8.48
N ALA A 86 20.65 -2.22 9.58
CA ALA A 86 20.74 -1.27 10.69
C ALA A 86 21.37 0.07 10.24
N GLU A 87 22.26 0.01 9.24
CA GLU A 87 22.78 1.14 8.48
C GLU A 87 22.54 0.90 6.98
N THR A 88 21.91 1.85 6.29
CA THR A 88 21.57 1.74 4.87
C THR A 88 21.82 3.04 4.11
N ASP A 89 21.85 2.98 2.78
CA ASP A 89 21.98 4.20 1.97
C ASP A 89 20.64 4.93 1.90
N VAL A 90 19.56 4.20 1.56
CA VAL A 90 18.22 4.77 1.42
C VAL A 90 17.21 3.99 2.24
N VAL A 91 16.43 4.69 3.07
CA VAL A 91 15.18 4.17 3.64
C VAL A 91 13.99 4.72 2.87
N ILE A 92 13.04 3.87 2.48
CA ILE A 92 11.75 4.25 1.92
C ILE A 92 10.65 3.94 2.94
N ILE A 93 9.92 4.94 3.40
CA ILE A 93 8.80 4.79 4.32
C ILE A 93 7.49 4.69 3.51
N GLY A 94 6.85 3.52 3.57
CA GLY A 94 5.61 3.21 2.86
C GLY A 94 5.85 2.56 1.51
N ALA A 95 5.36 1.33 1.34
CA ALA A 95 5.42 0.54 0.11
C ALA A 95 4.13 0.72 -0.73
N GLY A 96 3.65 1.96 -0.85
CA GLY A 96 2.59 2.33 -1.79
C GLY A 96 3.09 2.43 -3.23
N SER A 97 2.24 2.89 -4.16
CA SER A 97 2.63 3.06 -5.58
C SER A 97 3.83 3.99 -5.76
N ALA A 98 3.91 5.11 -5.05
CA ALA A 98 5.05 6.02 -5.12
C ALA A 98 6.32 5.42 -4.49
N GLY A 99 6.22 4.83 -3.29
CA GLY A 99 7.36 4.21 -2.61
C GLY A 99 7.95 3.03 -3.38
N LEU A 100 7.10 2.16 -3.94
CA LEU A 100 7.56 1.04 -4.77
C LEU A 100 8.08 1.48 -6.15
N SER A 101 7.55 2.55 -6.73
CA SER A 101 8.14 3.12 -7.95
C SER A 101 9.53 3.72 -7.68
N CYS A 102 9.71 4.37 -6.53
CA CYS A 102 11.03 4.83 -6.07
C CYS A 102 11.98 3.65 -5.85
N ALA A 103 11.54 2.62 -5.13
CA ALA A 103 12.34 1.42 -4.89
C ALA A 103 12.77 0.75 -6.19
N TYR A 104 11.81 0.55 -7.12
CA TYR A 104 12.08 0.00 -8.45
C TYR A 104 13.14 0.81 -9.21
N GLU A 105 13.02 2.14 -9.24
CA GLU A 105 13.99 2.99 -9.92
C GLU A 105 15.39 2.85 -9.29
N LEU A 106 15.50 2.75 -7.96
CA LEU A 106 16.77 2.52 -7.27
C LEU A 106 17.37 1.11 -7.52
N THR A 107 16.58 0.12 -7.94
CA THR A 107 17.14 -1.19 -8.33
C THR A 107 18.08 -1.10 -9.54
N LYS A 108 17.94 -0.05 -10.36
CA LYS A 108 18.83 0.24 -11.49
C LYS A 108 20.24 0.66 -11.03
N HIS A 109 20.43 0.87 -9.73
CA HIS A 109 21.67 1.31 -9.09
C HIS A 109 22.09 0.29 -8.01
N PRO A 110 22.65 -0.88 -8.39
CA PRO A 110 22.91 -1.99 -7.46
C PRO A 110 23.91 -1.67 -6.33
N GLY A 111 24.68 -0.57 -6.45
CA GLY A 111 25.57 -0.09 -5.38
C GLY A 111 24.89 0.68 -4.26
N ILE A 112 23.58 0.95 -4.37
CA ILE A 112 22.78 1.65 -3.35
C ILE A 112 21.99 0.60 -2.57
N LYS A 113 22.22 0.48 -1.26
CA LYS A 113 21.43 -0.37 -0.37
C LYS A 113 20.10 0.31 -0.04
N VAL A 114 18.99 -0.39 -0.28
CA VAL A 114 17.63 0.14 -0.12
C VAL A 114 16.85 -0.66 0.93
N THR A 115 16.34 0.04 1.94
CA THR A 115 15.47 -0.51 2.98
C THR A 115 14.06 0.06 2.83
N ILE A 116 13.07 -0.78 2.57
CA ILE A 116 11.66 -0.38 2.52
C ILE A 116 10.99 -0.77 3.84
N VAL A 117 10.36 0.20 4.51
CA VAL A 117 9.60 -0.02 5.75
C VAL A 117 8.12 0.18 5.47
N GLU A 118 7.32 -0.85 5.67
CA GLU A 118 5.87 -0.85 5.41
C GLU A 118 5.10 -1.32 6.64
N GLN A 119 4.19 -0.49 7.12
CA GLN A 119 3.45 -0.79 8.33
C GLN A 119 2.45 -1.95 8.15
N ASN A 120 1.89 -2.14 6.97
CA ASN A 120 0.93 -3.21 6.73
C ASN A 120 1.65 -4.53 6.49
N VAL A 121 0.97 -5.64 6.79
CA VAL A 121 1.44 -6.96 6.36
C VAL A 121 1.50 -7.03 4.84
N ALA A 122 0.48 -6.52 4.15
CA ALA A 122 0.46 -6.45 2.70
C ALA A 122 0.98 -5.08 2.22
N PRO A 123 2.08 -5.03 1.45
CA PRO A 123 2.50 -3.79 0.78
C PRO A 123 1.50 -3.44 -0.34
N GLY A 124 1.69 -2.28 -0.97
CA GLY A 124 0.90 -1.80 -2.10
C GLY A 124 0.01 -0.59 -1.79
N GLY A 125 -0.20 -0.30 -0.51
CA GLY A 125 -1.02 0.82 -0.06
C GLY A 125 -2.41 0.83 -0.73
N GLY A 126 -2.83 2.00 -1.22
CA GLY A 126 -4.12 2.17 -1.89
C GLY A 126 -4.20 1.67 -3.34
N CYS A 127 -3.12 1.13 -3.92
CA CYS A 127 -3.06 0.82 -5.35
C CYS A 127 -3.44 -0.65 -5.68
N TRP A 128 -4.20 -1.30 -4.80
CA TRP A 128 -4.84 -2.59 -5.10
C TRP A 128 -6.13 -2.46 -5.90
N LEU A 129 -6.72 -1.26 -5.91
CA LEU A 129 -8.01 -0.93 -6.52
C LEU A 129 -7.91 0.40 -7.28
N GLY A 130 -8.88 0.64 -8.15
CA GLY A 130 -9.23 1.97 -8.64
C GLY A 130 -10.18 2.69 -7.69
N GLY A 131 -10.96 3.64 -8.22
CA GLY A 131 -11.95 4.37 -7.44
C GLY A 131 -13.14 3.51 -7.01
N GLN A 132 -13.68 3.77 -5.83
CA GLN A 132 -14.94 3.18 -5.35
C GLN A 132 -14.97 1.64 -5.39
N LEU A 133 -13.84 1.00 -5.06
CA LEU A 133 -13.66 -0.46 -5.09
C LEU A 133 -13.68 -1.09 -6.50
N PHE A 134 -13.67 -0.30 -7.56
CA PHE A 134 -13.48 -0.81 -8.92
C PHE A 134 -12.03 -1.22 -9.16
N SER A 135 -11.77 -1.93 -10.26
CA SER A 135 -10.45 -2.55 -10.52
C SER A 135 -9.51 -1.72 -11.37
N ALA A 136 -10.03 -1.06 -12.40
CA ALA A 136 -9.21 -0.42 -13.44
C ALA A 136 -8.33 0.70 -12.87
N MET A 137 -7.09 0.74 -13.32
CA MET A 137 -6.11 1.78 -12.94
C MET A 137 -5.86 2.69 -14.13
N VAL A 138 -6.25 3.95 -13.98
CA VAL A 138 -6.06 4.99 -15.00
C VAL A 138 -4.71 5.68 -14.76
N VAL A 139 -3.91 5.81 -15.82
CA VAL A 139 -2.58 6.41 -15.79
C VAL A 139 -2.47 7.41 -16.93
N ARG A 140 -2.36 8.70 -16.61
CA ARG A 140 -2.12 9.75 -17.61
C ARG A 140 -0.69 9.68 -18.17
N LYS A 141 -0.51 9.99 -19.46
CA LYS A 141 0.81 10.06 -20.08
C LYS A 141 1.59 11.28 -19.57
N PRO A 142 2.93 11.20 -19.42
CA PRO A 142 3.82 10.15 -19.91
C PRO A 142 4.05 8.97 -18.94
N ALA A 143 3.31 8.86 -17.82
CA ALA A 143 3.58 7.83 -16.80
C ALA A 143 3.39 6.36 -17.26
N HIS A 144 2.84 6.14 -18.46
CA HIS A 144 2.81 4.82 -19.11
C HIS A 144 4.21 4.23 -19.38
N GLU A 145 5.26 5.04 -19.45
CA GLU A 145 6.63 4.55 -19.73
C GLU A 145 7.11 3.56 -18.65
N LEU A 146 6.76 3.82 -17.38
CA LEU A 146 7.05 2.86 -16.30
C LEU A 146 6.24 1.55 -16.43
N LEU A 147 5.05 1.61 -17.01
CA LEU A 147 4.27 0.40 -17.31
C LEU A 147 4.96 -0.42 -18.41
N ASP A 148 5.53 0.23 -19.42
CA ASP A 148 6.31 -0.43 -20.47
C ASP A 148 7.56 -1.11 -19.88
N GLU A 149 8.31 -0.41 -19.03
CA GLU A 149 9.50 -0.96 -18.34
C GLU A 149 9.18 -2.22 -17.50
N LEU A 150 8.02 -2.21 -16.83
CA LEU A 150 7.54 -3.32 -16.02
C LEU A 150 6.77 -4.39 -16.82
N ALA A 151 6.64 -4.22 -18.13
CA ALA A 151 5.84 -5.07 -19.02
C ALA A 151 4.39 -5.26 -18.54
N VAL A 152 3.77 -4.20 -17.99
CA VAL A 152 2.38 -4.19 -17.54
C VAL A 152 1.48 -3.79 -18.72
N PRO A 153 0.64 -4.70 -19.25
CA PRO A 153 -0.22 -4.39 -20.39
C PRO A 153 -1.32 -3.41 -20.01
N TYR A 154 -1.63 -2.50 -20.92
CA TYR A 154 -2.66 -1.49 -20.79
C TYR A 154 -3.40 -1.26 -22.11
N ASP A 155 -4.60 -0.70 -22.01
CA ASP A 155 -5.33 -0.15 -23.15
C ASP A 155 -4.95 1.32 -23.34
N ASP A 156 -4.40 1.70 -24.49
CA ASP A 156 -4.13 3.10 -24.83
C ASP A 156 -5.43 3.83 -25.23
N LYS A 157 -5.69 4.99 -24.62
CA LYS A 157 -6.87 5.84 -24.85
C LYS A 157 -6.49 7.24 -25.36
N GLY A 158 -5.26 7.45 -25.83
CA GLY A 158 -4.75 8.76 -26.26
C GLY A 158 -3.92 9.41 -25.17
N ASP A 159 -4.51 10.32 -24.41
CA ASP A 159 -3.83 11.12 -23.37
C ASP A 159 -3.56 10.33 -22.06
N TYR A 160 -4.15 9.15 -21.95
CA TYR A 160 -4.01 8.25 -20.81
C TYR A 160 -4.11 6.80 -21.26
N VAL A 161 -3.70 5.90 -20.38
CA VAL A 161 -3.79 4.45 -20.55
C VAL A 161 -4.56 3.84 -19.38
N VAL A 162 -5.11 2.64 -19.59
CA VAL A 162 -5.88 1.92 -18.58
C VAL A 162 -5.32 0.52 -18.38
N VAL A 163 -4.78 0.26 -17.19
CA VAL A 163 -4.40 -1.10 -16.77
C VAL A 163 -5.67 -1.80 -16.30
N LYS A 164 -5.90 -3.03 -16.79
CA LYS A 164 -7.13 -3.80 -16.51
C LYS A 164 -7.46 -3.95 -15.02
N HIS A 165 -6.42 -3.98 -14.17
CA HIS A 165 -6.57 -4.04 -12.72
C HIS A 165 -5.36 -3.39 -12.05
N ALA A 166 -5.57 -2.52 -11.06
CA ALA A 166 -4.49 -1.86 -10.29
C ALA A 166 -3.51 -2.87 -9.67
N ALA A 167 -4.02 -3.98 -9.14
CA ALA A 167 -3.23 -5.12 -8.67
C ALA A 167 -2.20 -5.66 -9.69
N LEU A 168 -2.45 -5.55 -11.00
CA LEU A 168 -1.49 -5.98 -12.02
C LEU A 168 -0.24 -5.10 -12.01
N PHE A 169 -0.41 -3.79 -11.94
CA PHE A 169 0.72 -2.87 -11.76
C PHE A 169 1.41 -3.12 -10.43
N MET A 170 0.66 -3.15 -9.31
CA MET A 170 1.28 -3.26 -7.99
C MET A 170 2.03 -4.55 -7.77
N SER A 171 1.50 -5.69 -8.23
CA SER A 171 2.23 -6.95 -8.15
C SER A 171 3.49 -6.96 -9.03
N SER A 172 3.46 -6.28 -10.18
CA SER A 172 4.61 -6.21 -11.10
C SER A 172 5.74 -5.36 -10.54
N VAL A 173 5.45 -4.15 -10.04
CA VAL A 173 6.47 -3.27 -9.44
C VAL A 173 7.01 -3.86 -8.13
N LEU A 174 6.16 -4.47 -7.30
CA LEU A 174 6.57 -5.15 -6.08
C LEU A 174 7.51 -6.33 -6.41
N ARG A 175 7.16 -7.16 -7.39
CA ARG A 175 8.02 -8.25 -7.84
C ARG A 175 9.37 -7.73 -8.32
N ALA A 176 9.38 -6.66 -9.13
CA ALA A 176 10.62 -6.09 -9.66
C ALA A 176 11.52 -5.56 -8.54
N ALA A 177 10.97 -4.83 -7.56
CA ALA A 177 11.71 -4.35 -6.41
C ALA A 177 12.29 -5.49 -5.55
N LEU A 178 11.51 -6.55 -5.29
CA LEU A 178 11.93 -7.67 -4.43
C LEU A 178 12.92 -8.65 -5.10
N LEU A 179 13.03 -8.62 -6.43
CA LEU A 179 14.01 -9.44 -7.15
C LEU A 179 15.41 -8.83 -7.16
N ALA A 180 15.54 -7.56 -6.77
CA ALA A 180 16.83 -6.88 -6.76
C ALA A 180 17.59 -7.19 -5.45
N ASP A 181 18.86 -7.58 -5.59
CA ASP A 181 19.71 -7.98 -4.47
C ASP A 181 19.99 -6.83 -3.48
N ASN A 182 19.83 -5.58 -3.91
CA ASN A 182 20.09 -4.39 -3.10
C ASN A 182 18.86 -3.87 -2.34
N THR A 183 17.72 -4.58 -2.39
CA THR A 183 16.46 -4.13 -1.80
C THR A 183 15.95 -5.10 -0.73
N LYS A 184 15.61 -4.56 0.44
CA LYS A 184 14.95 -5.30 1.52
C LYS A 184 13.61 -4.67 1.87
N LEU A 185 12.57 -5.49 1.95
CA LEU A 185 11.26 -5.11 2.49
C LEU A 185 11.10 -5.61 3.93
N PHE A 186 10.86 -4.68 4.84
CA PHE A 186 10.35 -4.90 6.19
C PHE A 186 8.89 -4.46 6.26
N ASN A 187 7.99 -5.39 5.92
CA ASN A 187 6.55 -5.23 6.09
C ASN A 187 6.13 -5.59 7.53
N ALA A 188 4.94 -5.16 7.95
CA ALA A 188 4.48 -5.21 9.34
C ALA A 188 5.37 -4.44 10.34
N VAL A 189 6.17 -3.50 9.84
CA VAL A 189 7.05 -2.61 10.62
C VAL A 189 6.64 -1.17 10.34
N ALA A 190 6.31 -0.43 11.39
CA ALA A 190 5.94 0.98 11.31
C ALA A 190 7.13 1.87 11.60
N VAL A 191 7.16 3.05 10.99
CA VAL A 191 8.00 4.16 11.41
C VAL A 191 7.20 5.03 12.37
N GLU A 192 7.68 5.14 13.61
CA GLU A 192 7.02 5.91 14.68
C GLU A 192 7.63 7.30 14.85
N ASP A 193 8.91 7.46 14.50
CA ASP A 193 9.65 8.71 14.60
C ASP A 193 10.82 8.73 13.60
N LEU A 194 11.51 9.86 13.51
CA LEU A 194 12.68 10.09 12.66
C LEU A 194 13.93 10.22 13.52
N LEU A 195 15.05 9.68 13.03
CA LEU A 195 16.36 10.02 13.60
C LEU A 195 16.76 11.40 13.09
N VAL A 196 16.92 12.36 14.00
CA VAL A 196 17.22 13.75 13.66
C VAL A 196 18.51 14.26 14.31
N ARG A 197 19.17 15.20 13.64
CA ARG A 197 20.27 15.97 14.20
C ARG A 197 20.03 17.46 13.99
N GLN A 198 20.25 18.25 15.02
CA GLN A 198 20.26 19.70 14.89
C GLN A 198 21.56 20.14 14.21
N GLU A 199 21.43 20.94 13.17
CA GLU A 199 22.51 21.60 12.45
C GLU A 199 22.28 23.12 12.44
N GLU A 200 23.29 23.87 11.99
CA GLU A 200 23.21 25.34 11.89
C GLU A 200 22.07 25.80 10.98
N THR A 201 21.79 25.03 9.92
CA THR A 201 20.76 25.36 8.91
C THR A 201 19.38 24.78 9.21
N GLY A 202 19.21 24.07 10.32
CA GLY A 202 17.94 23.43 10.71
C GLY A 202 18.11 21.98 11.14
N VAL A 203 17.08 21.17 10.92
CA VAL A 203 17.07 19.75 11.29
C VAL A 203 17.47 18.89 10.08
N ARG A 204 18.47 18.01 10.25
CA ARG A 204 18.77 16.93 9.29
C ARG A 204 18.14 15.62 9.77
N VAL A 205 17.47 14.92 8.86
CA VAL A 205 17.00 13.54 9.07
C VAL A 205 18.10 12.57 8.63
N ARG A 206 18.33 11.52 9.41
CA ARG A 206 19.43 10.56 9.22
C ARG A 206 19.01 9.10 9.47
N GLY A 207 17.72 8.81 9.30
CA GLY A 207 17.15 7.49 9.53
C GLY A 207 15.79 7.53 10.19
N VAL A 208 15.34 6.37 10.64
CA VAL A 208 13.98 6.15 11.14
C VAL A 208 13.98 5.37 12.46
N VAL A 209 12.98 5.65 13.28
CA VAL A 209 12.65 4.90 14.49
C VAL A 209 11.51 3.95 14.14
N THR A 210 11.72 2.66 14.38
CA THR A 210 10.84 1.59 13.90
C THR A 210 10.32 0.72 15.02
N ASN A 211 9.14 0.16 14.83
CA ASN A 211 8.63 -0.90 15.68
C ASN A 211 7.74 -1.85 14.87
N TRP A 212 7.36 -2.98 15.43
CA TRP A 212 6.27 -3.76 14.86
C TRP A 212 5.00 -2.91 14.86
N SER A 213 4.26 -2.89 13.75
CA SER A 213 3.10 -2.00 13.62
C SER A 213 2.04 -2.23 14.69
N LEU A 214 1.90 -3.47 15.15
CA LEU A 214 0.98 -3.79 16.24
C LEU A 214 1.45 -3.24 17.58
N VAL A 215 2.76 -3.13 17.81
CA VAL A 215 3.30 -2.46 19.00
C VAL A 215 2.98 -0.97 18.93
N THR A 216 3.23 -0.34 17.78
CA THR A 216 2.90 1.08 17.53
C THR A 216 1.45 1.43 17.83
N GLN A 217 0.54 0.56 17.42
CA GLN A 217 -0.90 0.76 17.60
C GLN A 217 -1.38 0.48 19.04
N ASN A 218 -0.50 0.02 19.92
CA ASN A 218 -0.85 -0.49 21.26
C ASN A 218 0.05 0.03 22.38
N HIS A 219 0.70 1.19 22.21
CA HIS A 219 1.52 1.82 23.25
C HIS A 219 0.75 2.09 24.57
N ASP A 220 -0.56 2.35 24.47
CA ASP A 220 -1.41 2.64 25.64
C ASP A 220 -2.00 1.39 26.32
N THR A 221 -1.82 0.18 25.76
CA THR A 221 -2.49 -1.04 26.23
C THR A 221 -1.56 -2.06 26.87
N GLN A 222 -0.26 -1.77 26.94
CA GLN A 222 0.78 -2.63 27.53
C GLN A 222 1.77 -1.78 28.33
N SER A 223 2.75 -2.41 28.98
CA SER A 223 3.95 -1.70 29.44
C SER A 223 4.72 -1.13 28.25
N CYS A 224 5.54 -0.10 28.47
CA CYS A 224 6.33 0.54 27.42
C CYS A 224 7.18 -0.49 26.65
N MET A 225 7.13 -0.42 25.32
CA MET A 225 7.85 -1.28 24.39
C MET A 225 8.70 -0.40 23.49
N ASP A 226 9.94 -0.17 23.89
CA ASP A 226 10.85 0.74 23.17
C ASP A 226 11.04 0.32 21.70
N PRO A 227 11.21 1.30 20.80
CA PRO A 227 11.43 1.04 19.39
C PRO A 227 12.86 0.59 19.07
N GLN A 228 13.07 0.17 17.83
CA GLN A 228 14.37 -0.03 17.17
C GLN A 228 14.70 1.14 16.24
N VAL A 229 15.92 1.17 15.70
CA VAL A 229 16.38 2.25 14.82
C VAL A 229 17.05 1.73 13.56
N ILE A 230 16.94 2.48 12.47
CA ILE A 230 17.66 2.25 11.22
C ILE A 230 18.30 3.59 10.82
N GLU A 231 19.63 3.65 10.79
CA GLU A 231 20.36 4.80 10.26
C GLU A 231 20.35 4.78 8.72
N ALA A 232 20.16 5.95 8.13
CA ALA A 232 20.09 6.11 6.68
C ALA A 232 20.79 7.40 6.25
N LYS A 233 21.51 7.35 5.13
CA LYS A 233 22.05 8.57 4.52
C LYS A 233 20.92 9.45 3.96
N VAL A 234 19.91 8.83 3.35
CA VAL A 234 18.73 9.50 2.82
C VAL A 234 17.47 8.73 3.20
N VAL A 235 16.41 9.45 3.58
CA VAL A 235 15.08 8.91 3.80
C VAL A 235 14.13 9.45 2.72
N VAL A 236 13.35 8.56 2.10
CA VAL A 236 12.24 8.90 1.22
C VAL A 236 10.94 8.54 1.95
N THR A 237 10.08 9.51 2.18
CA THR A 237 8.76 9.29 2.79
C THR A 237 7.66 9.31 1.72
N ALA A 238 6.91 8.22 1.65
CA ALA A 238 5.82 7.99 0.70
C ALA A 238 4.60 7.38 1.42
N THR A 239 4.29 7.86 2.63
CA THR A 239 3.25 7.30 3.51
C THR A 239 1.82 7.63 3.07
N GLY A 240 1.66 8.40 2.00
CA GLY A 240 0.37 8.86 1.51
C GLY A 240 -0.29 9.86 2.45
N HIS A 241 -1.61 9.98 2.35
CA HIS A 241 -2.41 10.94 3.12
C HIS A 241 -3.50 10.28 3.98
N ASP A 242 -3.75 8.98 3.78
CA ASP A 242 -4.88 8.26 4.38
C ASP A 242 -4.47 7.44 5.61
N GLY A 243 -5.46 7.16 6.46
CA GLY A 243 -5.32 6.24 7.58
C GLY A 243 -4.55 6.81 8.77
N PRO A 244 -4.38 6.01 9.84
CA PRO A 244 -3.79 6.46 11.10
C PRO A 244 -2.30 6.86 10.97
N MET A 245 -1.60 6.32 9.97
CA MET A 245 -0.17 6.58 9.71
C MET A 245 0.05 7.29 8.36
N GLY A 246 -0.98 7.94 7.83
CA GLY A 246 -0.86 8.80 6.65
C GLY A 246 -0.13 10.09 7.01
N ALA A 247 0.78 10.52 6.16
CA ALA A 247 1.59 11.73 6.31
C ALA A 247 2.37 11.82 7.63
N THR A 248 2.88 10.68 8.09
CA THR A 248 3.58 10.57 9.38
C THR A 248 4.79 11.51 9.44
N SER A 249 5.61 11.56 8.39
CA SER A 249 6.81 12.39 8.38
C SER A 249 6.46 13.87 8.32
N ALA A 250 5.46 14.26 7.54
CA ALA A 250 4.94 15.63 7.50
C ALA A 250 4.52 16.12 8.90
N LYS A 251 3.63 15.36 9.55
CA LYS A 251 3.12 15.65 10.90
C LYS A 251 4.25 15.66 11.93
N ARG A 252 5.22 14.75 11.80
CA ARG A 252 6.34 14.69 12.73
C ARG A 252 7.27 15.90 12.60
N LEU A 253 7.61 16.32 11.38
CA LEU A 253 8.43 17.50 11.16
C LEU A 253 7.77 18.79 11.69
N GLU A 254 6.45 18.93 11.53
CA GLU A 254 5.70 20.03 12.15
C GLU A 254 5.78 19.97 13.69
N ALA A 255 5.52 18.80 14.28
CA ALA A 255 5.51 18.62 15.73
C ALA A 255 6.86 18.91 16.41
N ILE A 256 7.98 18.67 15.72
CA ILE A 256 9.33 18.98 16.22
C ILE A 256 9.81 20.39 15.82
N GLY A 257 8.98 21.18 15.13
CA GLY A 257 9.30 22.55 14.70
C GLY A 257 10.26 22.64 13.52
N ALA A 258 10.49 21.55 12.80
CA ALA A 258 11.29 21.54 11.56
C ALA A 258 10.49 22.08 10.36
N LEU A 259 9.17 22.04 10.43
CA LEU A 259 8.26 22.73 9.51
C LEU A 259 7.36 23.74 10.26
N PRO A 260 6.83 24.76 9.57
CA PRO A 260 5.90 25.71 10.17
C PRO A 260 4.66 25.00 10.73
N ALA A 261 4.16 25.49 11.86
CA ALA A 261 2.88 25.05 12.42
C ALA A 261 1.72 25.44 11.50
N GLY A 262 0.71 24.58 11.42
CA GLY A 262 -0.43 24.72 10.53
C GLY A 262 -0.09 24.35 9.09
N LEU A 263 0.46 23.15 8.88
CA LEU A 263 0.69 22.62 7.53
C LEU A 263 -0.59 22.79 6.68
N PRO A 264 -0.44 23.16 5.39
CA PRO A 264 -1.58 23.53 4.55
C PRO A 264 -2.57 22.38 4.35
N GLY A 265 -2.09 21.14 4.40
CA GLY A 265 -2.90 19.95 4.23
C GLY A 265 -3.35 19.73 2.79
N MET A 266 -3.82 18.51 2.49
CA MET A 266 -4.33 18.19 1.17
C MET A 266 -5.61 18.97 0.83
N HIS A 267 -5.66 19.60 -0.35
CA HIS A 267 -6.82 20.34 -0.84
C HIS A 267 -7.85 19.45 -1.57
N ALA A 268 -8.97 20.06 -1.97
CA ALA A 268 -10.03 19.44 -2.76
C ALA A 268 -9.52 18.85 -4.09
N MET A 269 -10.33 18.00 -4.71
CA MET A 269 -9.93 17.25 -5.90
C MET A 269 -9.89 18.12 -7.16
N ASP A 270 -8.73 18.11 -7.84
CA ASP A 270 -8.53 18.65 -9.19
C ASP A 270 -7.37 17.88 -9.83
N MET A 271 -7.68 16.93 -10.71
CA MET A 271 -6.69 16.01 -11.29
C MET A 271 -5.62 16.71 -12.13
N ASN A 272 -5.99 17.75 -12.88
CA ASN A 272 -5.06 18.42 -13.78
C ASN A 272 -3.98 19.13 -12.98
N THR A 273 -4.40 19.90 -11.98
CA THR A 273 -3.48 20.63 -11.10
C THR A 273 -2.74 19.69 -10.16
N ALA A 274 -3.42 18.69 -9.59
CA ALA A 274 -2.86 17.80 -8.57
C ALA A 274 -1.67 16.98 -9.07
N GLU A 275 -1.80 16.33 -10.23
CA GLU A 275 -0.76 15.40 -10.69
C GLU A 275 0.56 16.12 -11.00
N ASP A 276 0.49 17.24 -11.70
CA ASP A 276 1.66 18.07 -11.99
C ASP A 276 2.25 18.66 -10.70
N SER A 277 1.39 19.13 -9.79
CA SER A 277 1.80 19.68 -8.50
C SER A 277 2.57 18.67 -7.67
N VAL A 278 2.05 17.45 -7.50
CA VAL A 278 2.72 16.39 -6.73
C VAL A 278 4.06 16.01 -7.36
N LEU A 279 4.12 15.84 -8.68
CA LEU A 279 5.38 15.56 -9.38
C LEU A 279 6.39 16.68 -9.17
N HIS A 280 6.02 17.93 -9.44
CA HIS A 280 6.94 19.07 -9.36
C HIS A 280 7.38 19.36 -7.92
N MET A 281 6.53 19.15 -6.93
CA MET A 281 6.83 19.40 -5.52
C MET A 281 7.41 18.21 -4.76
N THR A 282 7.57 17.05 -5.40
CA THR A 282 8.45 15.97 -4.92
C THR A 282 9.86 16.53 -4.77
N THR A 283 10.37 16.60 -3.54
CA THR A 283 11.64 17.25 -3.21
C THR A 283 12.20 16.77 -1.88
N GLU A 284 13.49 16.96 -1.66
CA GLU A 284 14.08 17.02 -0.33
C GLU A 284 13.50 18.26 0.40
N VAL A 285 12.73 18.03 1.47
CA VAL A 285 12.03 19.09 2.21
C VAL A 285 12.90 19.64 3.33
N VAL A 286 13.60 18.75 4.02
CA VAL A 286 14.68 19.05 4.97
C VAL A 286 15.88 18.17 4.60
N PRO A 287 17.12 18.55 4.95
CA PRO A 287 18.29 17.72 4.64
C PRO A 287 18.09 16.27 5.07
N GLY A 288 18.28 15.33 4.14
CA GLY A 288 18.14 13.90 4.35
C GLY A 288 16.71 13.34 4.28
N LEU A 289 15.67 14.14 4.02
CA LEU A 289 14.28 13.67 3.90
C LEU A 289 13.57 14.18 2.64
N ILE A 290 13.30 13.25 1.73
CA ILE A 290 12.60 13.46 0.45
C ILE A 290 11.13 13.04 0.59
N PHE A 291 10.22 13.91 0.16
CA PHE A 291 8.79 13.62 0.12
C PHE A 291 8.36 13.19 -1.27
N ALA A 292 7.57 12.11 -1.34
CA ALA A 292 7.03 11.56 -2.57
C ALA A 292 5.55 11.15 -2.41
N GLY A 293 4.89 11.00 -3.55
CA GLY A 293 3.48 10.63 -3.62
C GLY A 293 2.58 11.65 -2.93
N MET A 294 1.44 11.18 -2.43
CA MET A 294 0.43 12.07 -1.85
C MET A 294 0.83 12.71 -0.51
N GLU A 295 1.87 12.25 0.16
CA GLU A 295 2.36 12.93 1.37
C GLU A 295 2.88 14.34 1.04
N VAL A 296 3.34 14.56 -0.20
CA VAL A 296 3.68 15.89 -0.73
C VAL A 296 2.51 16.86 -0.61
N ALA A 297 1.28 16.39 -0.85
CA ALA A 297 0.09 17.24 -0.82
C ALA A 297 -0.19 17.81 0.57
N GLU A 298 0.08 17.03 1.63
CA GLU A 298 -0.12 17.45 3.02
C GLU A 298 0.88 18.53 3.44
N VAL A 299 2.14 18.42 3.00
CA VAL A 299 3.18 19.42 3.30
C VAL A 299 3.01 20.69 2.46
N ARG A 300 2.53 20.56 1.22
CA ARG A 300 2.59 21.64 0.21
C ARG A 300 1.25 22.24 -0.19
N GLY A 301 0.12 21.72 0.30
CA GLY A 301 -1.19 22.29 -0.02
C GLY A 301 -1.65 21.93 -1.43
N CYS A 302 -1.33 20.72 -1.91
CA CYS A 302 -1.72 20.32 -3.26
C CYS A 302 -3.15 19.81 -3.30
N ASN A 303 -3.83 19.99 -4.44
CA ASN A 303 -5.05 19.25 -4.74
C ASN A 303 -4.79 17.74 -4.73
N ARG A 304 -5.83 16.97 -4.45
CA ARG A 304 -5.81 15.51 -4.65
C ARG A 304 -6.26 15.13 -6.05
N MET A 305 -5.74 14.03 -6.60
CA MET A 305 -6.15 13.52 -7.92
C MET A 305 -7.21 12.42 -7.86
N GLY A 306 -7.41 11.76 -6.72
CA GLY A 306 -8.37 10.65 -6.63
C GLY A 306 -7.91 9.43 -7.44
N PRO A 307 -8.79 8.78 -8.25
CA PRO A 307 -8.52 7.47 -8.84
C PRO A 307 -7.70 7.51 -10.15
N THR A 308 -6.64 8.32 -10.21
CA THR A 308 -5.60 8.32 -11.26
C THR A 308 -4.23 8.25 -10.61
N PHE A 309 -3.29 7.53 -11.23
CA PHE A 309 -2.08 7.08 -10.55
C PHE A 309 -0.77 7.61 -11.17
N GLY A 310 -0.83 8.33 -12.29
CA GLY A 310 0.37 8.75 -13.03
C GLY A 310 1.35 9.56 -12.19
N ALA A 311 0.84 10.49 -11.39
CA ALA A 311 1.67 11.28 -10.47
C ALA A 311 2.40 10.44 -9.42
N MET A 312 1.80 9.34 -8.92
CA MET A 312 2.46 8.50 -7.91
C MET A 312 3.67 7.80 -8.50
N LEU A 313 3.52 7.24 -9.70
CA LEU A 313 4.59 6.56 -10.44
C LEU A 313 5.77 7.51 -10.68
N MET A 314 5.49 8.65 -11.32
CA MET A 314 6.51 9.63 -11.69
C MET A 314 7.13 10.32 -10.47
N SER A 315 6.34 10.61 -9.43
CA SER A 315 6.84 11.15 -8.16
C SER A 315 7.81 10.17 -7.49
N GLY A 316 7.50 8.87 -7.51
CA GLY A 316 8.42 7.83 -7.02
C GLY A 316 9.73 7.81 -7.80
N GLN A 317 9.69 7.80 -9.13
CA GLN A 317 10.89 7.84 -9.97
C GLN A 317 11.72 9.11 -9.73
N LYS A 318 11.07 10.27 -9.62
CA LYS A 318 11.76 11.53 -9.28
C LYS A 318 12.39 11.48 -7.89
N ALA A 319 11.73 10.88 -6.90
CA ALA A 319 12.27 10.73 -5.55
C ALA A 319 13.54 9.87 -5.53
N ALA A 320 13.61 8.81 -6.34
CA ALA A 320 14.83 8.01 -6.52
C ALA A 320 15.98 8.86 -7.08
N SER A 321 15.74 9.64 -8.14
CA SER A 321 16.75 10.55 -8.70
C SER A 321 17.25 11.60 -7.70
N LEU A 322 16.35 12.12 -6.86
CA LEU A 322 16.71 13.03 -5.78
C LEU A 322 17.55 12.33 -4.71
N ALA A 323 17.23 11.08 -4.37
CA ALA A 323 17.99 10.30 -3.40
C ALA A 323 19.42 10.04 -3.89
N ILE A 324 19.59 9.66 -5.16
CA ILE A 324 20.91 9.49 -5.80
C ILE A 324 21.71 10.79 -5.71
N LYS A 325 21.10 11.92 -6.10
CA LYS A 325 21.75 13.24 -6.02
C LYS A 325 22.16 13.62 -4.59
N ALA A 326 21.32 13.30 -3.60
CA ALA A 326 21.63 13.57 -2.20
C ALA A 326 22.79 12.70 -1.68
N LEU A 327 22.83 11.42 -2.08
CA LEU A 327 23.95 10.53 -1.77
C LEU A 327 25.28 11.01 -2.37
N GLU A 328 25.27 11.49 -3.61
CA GLU A 328 26.45 12.05 -4.28
C GLU A 328 26.94 13.33 -3.58
N ARG A 329 26.01 14.21 -3.19
CA ARG A 329 26.32 15.45 -2.46
C ARG A 329 27.00 15.17 -1.13
N ASP A 330 26.49 14.21 -0.37
CA ASP A 330 26.97 13.94 1.00
C ASP A 330 28.23 13.04 1.01
N ALA A 331 28.65 12.52 -0.15
CA ALA A 331 29.92 11.81 -0.34
C ALA A 331 31.11 12.72 -0.72
N ALA A 332 30.83 13.96 -1.15
CA ALA A 332 31.81 14.96 -1.57
C ALA A 332 32.31 15.84 -0.41
#